data_AF-A0A0F0C5D5-F1
#
_entry.id   AF-A0A0F0C5D5-F1
#
_cell.length_a   1.000
_cell.length_b   1.000
_cell.length_c   1.000
_cell.angle_alpha   90.00
_cell.angle_beta   90.00
_cell.angle_gamma   90.00
#
_symmetry.space_group_name_H-M   'P 1'
#
loop_
_entity.id
_entity.type
_entity.pdbx_description
1 polymer ?
#
loop_
_entity_poly.entity_id
_entity_poly.type
_entity_poly.pdbx_seq_one_letter_code
_entity_poly.pdbx_strand_id
1 'polypeptide(L)'
;METKESARTRIGFSRMEKKYEWKDHVIFMGLLLATAIWVNRNIEIKGLYMDDLYFWSCYGEQGFLQYVFPVGSTRFRFLYYLAAWLEMAVVGNHVNWFVPFNVLLNAAVSWSVYLVGRRLAGSKAIGFLCGFMYLSSRMAYYQIGQVLGLMETMALWMAIGILWYLYRYMNEEDSQGCIYLSCALYFGVCFVHERYMVLFPLLLFALLVKRSKGPWEWGISIGSFLLVQLIRAFTIGSILPAGTGGTQVADTFSIGDTIRYALCQAAYVFGINAGPEHLNGCPWDQSPLGIRLLVLAADLAIVILVIGFLVKLIRDKRKDARLRIIWNSVLFLLFIGACIASSSVTIRVEMRWVYVSLTASLLFLAYMYGVLTQGVKPELYLKRLWPWGVVFACYVALMLPVELFYRGYYPKLYLWPNQLRYNSLAEETYERYGDSIFGKTIYIIGNSYEMSDFTAHTFFKVYDKDRTAEGTRVEFIDSIRDIGLVNDRMLVLREDPDHNGFQDITQFVKELKLQVDYGYYEDGWMDEHASLTVMAGETGCIDLEIMYPGVMNGGEGIKITMDQEEPRVIPVRSTVVNTTIEAEPWQMVHLTFDYNFYMPNAQEQRGDDRLAAIVHMTAR
;
A
#
# COMPACT_ATOMS: atom_id res chain seq x y z
N MET A 1 -10.92 -40.07 54.17
CA MET A 1 -10.25 -38.76 54.00
C MET A 1 -9.87 -38.48 52.54
N GLU A 2 -9.72 -39.51 51.68
CA GLU A 2 -9.24 -39.38 50.29
C GLU A 2 -10.24 -38.77 49.27
N THR A 3 -11.55 -38.82 49.52
CA THR A 3 -12.56 -38.29 48.58
C THR A 3 -12.72 -36.76 48.62
N LYS A 4 -12.26 -36.09 49.69
CA LYS A 4 -12.31 -34.61 49.80
C LYS A 4 -11.11 -33.91 49.17
N GLU A 5 -9.97 -34.59 49.03
CA GLU A 5 -8.73 -34.04 48.48
C GLU A 5 -8.71 -34.04 46.94
N SER A 6 -9.28 -35.09 46.33
CA SER A 6 -9.49 -35.19 44.87
C SER A 6 -10.45 -34.11 44.33
N ALA A 7 -11.48 -33.75 45.10
CA ALA A 7 -12.39 -32.67 44.74
C ALA A 7 -11.74 -31.27 44.82
N ARG A 8 -10.90 -31.03 45.84
CA ARG A 8 -10.17 -29.75 46.01
C ARG A 8 -9.10 -29.54 44.93
N THR A 9 -8.38 -30.58 44.53
CA THR A 9 -7.37 -30.51 43.46
C THR A 9 -7.98 -30.31 42.07
N ARG A 10 -9.12 -30.95 41.76
CA ARG A 10 -9.86 -30.72 40.49
C ARG A 10 -10.43 -29.31 40.37
N ILE A 11 -10.98 -28.78 41.47
CA ILE A 11 -11.52 -27.41 41.50
C ILE A 11 -10.38 -26.37 41.45
N GLY A 12 -9.20 -26.67 42.03
CA GLY A 12 -8.01 -25.84 41.94
C GLY A 12 -7.40 -25.79 40.53
N PHE A 13 -7.29 -26.93 39.85
CA PHE A 13 -6.69 -27.02 38.51
C PHE A 13 -7.55 -26.34 37.43
N SER A 14 -8.88 -26.54 37.42
CA SER A 14 -9.75 -25.91 36.42
C SER A 14 -9.91 -24.40 36.63
N ARG A 15 -9.79 -23.93 37.89
CA ARG A 15 -9.79 -22.50 38.23
C ARG A 15 -8.43 -21.84 37.90
N MET A 16 -7.32 -22.58 37.97
CA MET A 16 -6.02 -22.11 37.48
C MET A 16 -5.92 -22.09 35.95
N GLU A 17 -6.46 -23.09 35.24
CA GLU A 17 -6.54 -23.11 33.78
C GLU A 17 -7.26 -21.87 33.26
N LYS A 18 -8.45 -21.55 33.81
CA LYS A 18 -9.17 -20.31 33.49
C LYS A 18 -8.41 -19.03 33.86
N LYS A 19 -7.58 -19.05 34.92
CA LYS A 19 -6.83 -17.89 35.41
C LYS A 19 -5.66 -17.51 34.49
N TYR A 20 -5.17 -18.42 33.66
CA TYR A 20 -4.04 -18.18 32.75
C TYR A 20 -4.39 -18.21 31.26
N GLU A 21 -5.64 -18.52 30.87
CA GLU A 21 -6.04 -18.51 29.44
C GLU A 21 -5.81 -17.17 28.74
N TRP A 22 -5.88 -16.06 29.46
CA TRP A 22 -5.61 -14.73 28.90
C TRP A 22 -4.14 -14.58 28.47
N LYS A 23 -3.20 -15.28 29.12
CA LYS A 23 -1.79 -15.27 28.74
C LYS A 23 -1.60 -15.93 27.37
N ASP A 24 -2.26 -17.07 27.12
CA ASP A 24 -2.23 -17.71 25.80
C ASP A 24 -2.74 -16.77 24.71
N HIS A 25 -3.80 -16.01 25.00
CA HIS A 25 -4.37 -15.04 24.08
C HIS A 25 -3.41 -13.89 23.76
N VAL A 26 -2.72 -13.37 24.78
CA VAL A 26 -1.70 -12.33 24.58
C VAL A 26 -0.50 -12.87 23.79
N ILE A 27 -0.06 -14.10 24.07
CA ILE A 27 1.03 -14.75 23.32
C ILE A 27 0.63 -14.92 21.84
N PHE A 28 -0.56 -15.44 21.56
CA PHE A 28 -1.04 -15.59 20.19
C PHE A 28 -1.20 -14.25 19.47
N MET A 29 -1.70 -13.22 20.15
CA MET A 29 -1.77 -11.87 19.60
C MET A 29 -0.37 -11.34 19.24
N GLY A 30 0.61 -11.51 20.14
CA GLY A 30 2.00 -11.13 19.88
C GLY A 30 2.63 -11.89 18.72
N LEU A 31 2.38 -13.20 18.61
CA LEU A 31 2.85 -14.02 17.49
C LEU A 31 2.21 -13.63 16.16
N LEU A 32 0.91 -13.33 16.15
CA LEU A 32 0.21 -12.85 14.94
C LEU A 32 0.74 -11.47 14.53
N LEU A 33 0.96 -10.56 15.47
CA LEU A 33 1.57 -9.26 15.20
C LEU A 33 3.00 -9.41 14.64
N ALA A 34 3.83 -10.25 15.26
CA ALA A 34 5.17 -10.54 14.76
C ALA A 34 5.15 -11.15 13.35
N THR A 35 4.18 -12.03 13.08
CA THR A 35 3.97 -12.60 11.73
C THR A 35 3.57 -11.50 10.74
N ALA A 36 2.64 -10.62 11.11
CA ALA A 36 2.19 -9.53 10.25
C ALA A 36 3.34 -8.60 9.86
N ILE A 37 4.23 -8.27 10.80
CA ILE A 37 5.43 -7.45 10.54
C ILE A 37 6.42 -8.24 9.66
N TRP A 38 6.74 -9.48 10.02
CA TRP A 38 7.73 -10.28 9.30
C TRP A 38 7.35 -10.52 7.84
N VAL A 39 6.09 -10.87 7.57
CA VAL A 39 5.58 -11.22 6.24
C VAL A 39 5.51 -9.99 5.32
N ASN A 40 5.41 -8.77 5.88
CA ASN A 40 5.26 -7.51 5.14
C ASN A 40 6.50 -6.60 5.20
N ARG A 41 7.63 -7.05 5.76
CA ARG A 41 8.83 -6.23 6.00
C ARG A 41 9.49 -5.59 4.77
N ASN A 42 9.16 -6.03 3.56
CA ASN A 42 9.71 -5.52 2.30
C ASN A 42 8.69 -4.64 1.54
N ILE A 43 7.55 -4.31 2.14
CA ILE A 43 6.53 -3.45 1.55
C ILE A 43 6.69 -2.07 2.18
N GLU A 44 6.90 -1.05 1.35
CA GLU A 44 7.01 0.34 1.78
C GLU A 44 6.31 1.24 0.76
N ILE A 45 5.72 2.33 1.27
CA ILE A 45 5.17 3.42 0.47
C ILE A 45 5.95 4.66 0.90
N LYS A 46 6.77 5.17 -0.02
CA LYS A 46 7.55 6.39 0.19
C LYS A 46 6.98 7.56 -0.60
N GLY A 47 6.42 7.28 -1.77
CA GLY A 47 5.68 8.23 -2.60
C GLY A 47 4.25 7.78 -2.87
N LEU A 48 3.30 8.72 -2.83
CA LEU A 48 1.91 8.44 -3.22
C LEU A 48 1.75 8.51 -4.74
N TYR A 49 0.95 7.61 -5.31
CA TYR A 49 0.73 7.53 -6.75
C TYR A 49 -0.73 7.23 -7.11
N MET A 50 -1.16 7.67 -8.31
CA MET A 50 -2.52 7.48 -8.87
C MET A 50 -3.62 7.78 -7.86
N ASP A 51 -4.47 6.79 -7.58
CA ASP A 51 -5.65 6.95 -6.74
C ASP A 51 -5.25 7.33 -5.31
N ASP A 52 -4.10 6.86 -4.80
CA ASP A 52 -3.63 7.22 -3.46
C ASP A 52 -3.20 8.70 -3.40
N LEU A 53 -2.51 9.21 -4.44
CA LEU A 53 -2.15 10.62 -4.54
C LEU A 53 -3.37 11.53 -4.75
N TYR A 54 -4.30 11.12 -5.61
CA TYR A 54 -5.56 11.83 -5.84
C TYR A 54 -6.41 11.91 -4.58
N PHE A 55 -6.47 10.81 -3.84
CA PHE A 55 -7.25 10.76 -2.61
C PHE A 55 -6.62 11.60 -1.49
N TRP A 56 -5.29 11.66 -1.43
CA TRP A 56 -4.58 12.60 -0.58
C TRP A 56 -4.79 14.06 -1.01
N SER A 57 -4.79 14.36 -2.31
CA SER A 57 -5.00 15.73 -2.80
C SER A 57 -6.39 16.25 -2.44
N CYS A 58 -7.42 15.40 -2.57
CA CYS A 58 -8.77 15.71 -2.14
C CYS A 58 -8.84 16.01 -0.62
N TYR A 59 -8.05 15.33 0.20
CA TYR A 59 -7.94 15.61 1.64
C TYR A 59 -7.27 16.97 1.93
N GLY A 60 -6.34 17.40 1.08
CA GLY A 60 -5.69 18.71 1.15
C GLY A 60 -6.58 19.87 0.72
N GLU A 61 -7.36 19.68 -0.34
CA GLU A 61 -8.07 20.77 -1.04
C GLU A 61 -9.55 20.90 -0.63
N GLN A 62 -10.19 19.81 -0.22
CA GLN A 62 -11.63 19.81 0.10
C GLN A 62 -11.89 19.98 1.60
N GLY A 63 -13.00 20.64 1.93
CA GLY A 63 -13.48 20.67 3.31
C GLY A 63 -13.93 19.29 3.80
N PHE A 64 -13.90 19.05 5.11
CA PHE A 64 -14.30 17.77 5.74
C PHE A 64 -15.61 17.21 5.20
N LEU A 65 -16.66 18.04 5.10
CA LEU A 65 -17.97 17.60 4.63
C LEU A 65 -17.97 17.18 3.15
N GLN A 66 -17.22 17.88 2.31
CA GLN A 66 -17.12 17.56 0.88
C GLN A 66 -16.38 16.23 0.66
N TYR A 67 -15.31 16.02 1.42
CA TYR A 67 -14.51 14.80 1.37
C TYR A 67 -15.29 13.57 1.88
N VAL A 68 -15.90 13.68 3.07
CA VAL A 68 -16.59 12.56 3.72
C VAL A 68 -17.94 12.27 3.07
N PHE A 69 -18.66 13.31 2.63
CA PHE A 69 -19.97 13.20 2.00
C PHE A 69 -19.96 13.80 0.59
N PRO A 70 -19.30 13.13 -0.39
CA PRO A 70 -19.21 13.64 -1.75
C PRO A 70 -20.53 13.43 -2.51
N VAL A 71 -21.53 14.27 -2.23
CA VAL A 71 -22.84 14.26 -2.89
C VAL A 71 -22.66 14.63 -4.36
N GLY A 72 -23.26 13.85 -5.27
CA GLY A 72 -23.11 14.03 -6.72
C GLY A 72 -21.88 13.35 -7.32
N SER A 73 -21.07 12.64 -6.52
CA SER A 73 -19.97 11.79 -7.00
C SER A 73 -20.49 10.46 -7.58
N THR A 74 -19.64 9.77 -8.33
CA THR A 74 -19.91 8.42 -8.84
C THR A 74 -20.01 7.37 -7.73
N ARG A 75 -19.39 7.64 -6.56
CA ARG A 75 -19.32 6.70 -5.43
C ARG A 75 -19.54 7.43 -4.11
N PHE A 76 -20.46 6.92 -3.30
CA PHE A 76 -20.77 7.43 -1.97
C PHE A 76 -20.39 6.39 -0.89
N ARG A 77 -19.17 6.50 -0.36
CA ARG A 77 -18.58 5.58 0.63
C ARG A 77 -18.21 6.31 1.92
N PHE A 78 -19.17 7.02 2.51
CA PHE A 78 -18.88 7.97 3.59
C PHE A 78 -18.19 7.35 4.82
N LEU A 79 -18.44 6.08 5.14
CA LEU A 79 -17.77 5.41 6.26
C LEU A 79 -16.29 5.14 5.94
N TYR A 80 -15.99 4.76 4.70
CA TYR A 80 -14.60 4.64 4.25
C TYR A 80 -13.93 6.02 4.22
N TYR A 81 -14.57 7.02 3.61
CA TYR A 81 -14.00 8.36 3.52
C TYR A 81 -13.76 9.00 4.90
N LEU A 82 -14.66 8.77 5.86
CA LEU A 82 -14.43 9.19 7.25
C LEU A 82 -13.20 8.50 7.86
N ALA A 83 -13.09 7.18 7.73
CA ALA A 83 -11.97 6.43 8.27
C ALA A 83 -10.65 6.86 7.62
N ALA A 84 -10.65 7.10 6.32
CA ALA A 84 -9.47 7.50 5.59
C ALA A 84 -9.08 8.96 5.86
N TRP A 85 -10.06 9.85 6.09
CA TRP A 85 -9.78 11.21 6.59
C TRP A 85 -9.07 11.18 7.95
N LEU A 86 -9.49 10.28 8.85
CA LEU A 86 -8.85 10.10 10.16
C LEU A 86 -7.45 9.48 10.01
N GLU A 87 -7.27 8.50 9.13
CA GLU A 87 -5.96 7.92 8.81
C GLU A 87 -4.99 8.99 8.29
N MET A 88 -5.42 9.78 7.31
CA MET A 88 -4.64 10.91 6.76
C MET A 88 -4.30 11.94 7.84
N ALA A 89 -5.23 12.24 8.76
CA ALA A 89 -4.98 13.15 9.87
C ALA A 89 -3.94 12.61 10.88
N VAL A 90 -3.87 11.30 11.07
CA VAL A 90 -2.88 10.64 11.95
C VAL A 90 -1.52 10.52 11.26
N VAL A 91 -1.50 10.20 9.97
CA VAL A 91 -0.27 10.03 9.17
C VAL A 91 0.40 11.38 8.88
N GLY A 92 -0.38 12.43 8.61
CA GLY A 92 0.16 13.76 8.30
C GLY A 92 0.99 13.74 7.02
N ASN A 93 2.23 14.26 7.10
CA ASN A 93 3.19 14.26 5.99
C ASN A 93 4.16 13.05 6.03
N HIS A 94 3.99 12.12 6.96
CA HIS A 94 4.83 10.93 7.09
C HIS A 94 4.32 9.77 6.23
N VAL A 95 4.47 9.88 4.91
CA VAL A 95 3.94 8.89 3.93
C VAL A 95 4.33 7.44 4.27
N ASN A 96 5.52 7.23 4.81
CA ASN A 96 6.00 5.92 5.24
C ASN A 96 5.19 5.27 6.38
N TRP A 97 4.29 5.99 7.05
CA TRP A 97 3.44 5.45 8.13
C TRP A 97 2.19 4.71 7.65
N PHE A 98 1.77 4.86 6.38
CA PHE A 98 0.61 4.14 5.85
C PHE A 98 0.77 2.62 5.95
N VAL A 99 1.95 2.09 5.57
CA VAL A 99 2.18 0.64 5.61
C VAL A 99 2.18 0.09 7.04
N PRO A 100 2.93 0.64 8.01
CA PRO A 100 2.84 0.22 9.41
C PRO A 100 1.41 0.27 9.97
N PHE A 101 0.65 1.32 9.67
CA PHE A 101 -0.74 1.44 10.11
C PHE A 101 -1.61 0.32 9.52
N ASN A 102 -1.50 0.06 8.22
CA ASN A 102 -2.19 -1.03 7.54
C ASN A 102 -1.80 -2.41 8.10
N VAL A 103 -0.52 -2.64 8.42
CA VAL A 103 -0.04 -3.88 9.05
C VAL A 103 -0.69 -4.09 10.41
N LEU A 104 -0.81 -3.04 11.23
CA LEU A 104 -1.47 -3.11 12.53
C LEU A 104 -2.97 -3.44 12.38
N LEU A 105 -3.65 -2.82 11.41
CA LEU A 105 -5.04 -3.13 11.12
C LEU A 105 -5.21 -4.59 10.67
N ASN A 106 -4.33 -5.09 9.79
CA ASN A 106 -4.39 -6.47 9.32
C ASN A 106 -4.14 -7.46 10.47
N ALA A 107 -3.22 -7.14 11.39
CA ALA A 107 -3.01 -7.92 12.62
C ALA A 107 -4.27 -7.95 13.51
N ALA A 108 -4.99 -6.83 13.63
CA ALA A 108 -6.27 -6.77 14.36
C ALA A 108 -7.38 -7.59 13.68
N VAL A 109 -7.43 -7.61 12.35
CA VAL A 109 -8.35 -8.48 11.60
C VAL A 109 -7.98 -9.95 11.78
N SER A 110 -6.70 -10.30 11.70
CA SER A 110 -6.21 -11.65 11.99
C SER A 110 -6.58 -12.10 13.40
N TRP A 111 -6.47 -11.21 14.38
CA TRP A 111 -6.93 -11.47 15.74
C TRP A 111 -8.44 -11.75 15.80
N SER A 112 -9.24 -11.01 15.05
CA SER A 112 -10.68 -11.28 14.92
C SER A 112 -10.95 -12.65 14.28
N VAL A 113 -10.22 -13.00 13.21
CA VAL A 113 -10.27 -14.32 12.54
C VAL A 113 -9.89 -15.44 13.53
N TYR A 114 -8.86 -15.22 14.35
CA TYR A 114 -8.47 -16.12 15.43
C TYR A 114 -9.63 -16.35 16.41
N LEU A 115 -10.27 -15.28 16.88
CA LEU A 115 -11.37 -15.33 17.85
C LEU A 115 -12.60 -16.06 17.30
N VAL A 116 -12.92 -15.86 16.02
CA VAL A 116 -14.01 -16.56 15.34
C VAL A 116 -13.63 -18.02 15.10
N GLY A 117 -12.46 -18.28 14.52
CA GLY A 117 -11.95 -19.62 14.23
C GLY A 117 -11.87 -20.50 15.47
N ARG A 118 -11.38 -19.98 16.61
CA ARG A 118 -11.35 -20.74 17.88
C ARG A 118 -12.74 -21.15 18.36
N ARG A 119 -13.76 -20.33 18.14
CA ARG A 119 -15.13 -20.60 18.59
C ARG A 119 -15.80 -21.62 17.67
N LEU A 120 -15.58 -21.51 16.36
CA LEU A 120 -16.07 -22.48 15.38
C LEU A 120 -15.41 -23.85 15.57
N ALA A 121 -14.09 -23.89 15.75
CA ALA A 121 -13.33 -25.14 15.94
C ALA A 121 -13.41 -25.70 17.37
N GLY A 122 -13.76 -24.88 18.36
CA GLY A 122 -13.58 -25.19 19.77
C GLY A 122 -12.11 -25.48 20.15
N SER A 123 -11.15 -24.92 19.41
CA SER A 123 -9.71 -25.15 19.57
C SER A 123 -8.92 -23.86 19.36
N LYS A 124 -8.08 -23.48 20.35
CA LYS A 124 -7.21 -22.30 20.25
C LYS A 124 -6.20 -22.44 19.11
N ALA A 125 -5.63 -23.64 18.94
CA ALA A 125 -4.63 -23.91 17.90
C ALA A 125 -5.20 -23.74 16.49
N ILE A 126 -6.39 -24.29 16.20
CA ILE A 126 -7.02 -24.14 14.88
C ILE A 126 -7.39 -22.69 14.61
N GLY A 127 -7.92 -21.97 15.62
CA GLY A 127 -8.14 -20.53 15.49
C GLY A 127 -6.85 -19.77 15.16
N PHE A 128 -5.72 -20.12 15.81
CA PHE A 128 -4.43 -19.48 15.56
C PHE A 128 -3.95 -19.75 14.14
N LEU A 129 -4.05 -21.00 13.67
CA LEU A 129 -3.72 -21.38 12.31
C LEU A 129 -4.56 -20.63 11.26
N CYS A 130 -5.85 -20.36 11.51
CA CYS A 130 -6.68 -19.52 10.64
C CYS A 130 -6.13 -18.08 10.55
N GLY A 131 -5.85 -17.45 11.69
CA GLY A 131 -5.30 -16.09 11.72
C GLY A 131 -3.91 -16.00 11.09
N PHE A 132 -3.07 -17.03 11.30
CA PHE A 132 -1.75 -17.14 10.72
C PHE A 132 -1.78 -17.29 9.20
N MET A 133 -2.65 -18.18 8.68
CA MET A 133 -2.82 -18.35 7.23
C MET A 133 -3.42 -17.13 6.56
N TYR A 134 -4.34 -16.42 7.23
CA TYR A 134 -4.84 -15.13 6.78
C TYR A 134 -3.66 -14.17 6.54
N LEU A 135 -2.84 -13.88 7.56
CA LEU A 135 -1.70 -12.97 7.44
C LEU A 135 -0.65 -13.41 6.43
N SER A 136 -0.41 -14.72 6.33
CA SER A 136 0.59 -15.27 5.42
C SER A 136 0.14 -15.25 3.97
N SER A 137 -1.15 -15.04 3.70
CA SER A 137 -1.71 -15.10 2.35
C SER A 137 -1.08 -14.07 1.43
N ARG A 138 -0.86 -14.47 0.17
CA ARG A 138 -0.48 -13.55 -0.90
C ARG A 138 -1.55 -12.52 -1.24
N MET A 139 -2.79 -12.70 -0.81
CA MET A 139 -3.91 -11.82 -1.14
C MET A 139 -3.89 -10.49 -0.35
N ALA A 140 -3.03 -10.39 0.67
CA ALA A 140 -2.95 -9.22 1.53
C ALA A 140 -2.24 -8.00 0.91
N TYR A 141 -1.55 -8.12 -0.24
CA TYR A 141 -0.71 -7.04 -0.76
C TYR A 141 -1.46 -5.71 -0.92
N TYR A 142 -2.73 -5.76 -1.32
CA TYR A 142 -3.51 -4.55 -1.55
C TYR A 142 -3.89 -3.88 -0.24
N GLN A 143 -4.20 -4.68 0.79
CA GLN A 143 -4.54 -4.18 2.12
C GLN A 143 -3.34 -3.53 2.82
N ILE A 144 -2.11 -3.87 2.41
CA ILE A 144 -0.88 -3.41 3.03
C ILE A 144 -0.18 -2.32 2.22
N GLY A 145 -0.01 -2.55 0.91
CA GLY A 145 0.81 -1.74 0.00
C GLY A 145 0.07 -0.63 -0.73
N GLN A 146 -1.14 -0.24 -0.28
CA GLN A 146 -1.86 0.94 -0.78
C GLN A 146 -2.59 1.66 0.34
N VAL A 147 -2.77 2.97 0.19
CA VAL A 147 -3.59 3.76 1.11
C VAL A 147 -5.06 3.34 1.02
N LEU A 148 -5.55 3.09 -0.19
CA LEU A 148 -6.86 2.47 -0.43
C LEU A 148 -7.01 1.05 0.19
N GLY A 149 -5.93 0.45 0.67
CA GLY A 149 -5.92 -0.81 1.41
C GLY A 149 -6.80 -0.80 2.65
N LEU A 150 -6.99 0.37 3.29
CA LEU A 150 -7.89 0.57 4.43
C LEU A 150 -9.32 0.14 4.09
N MET A 151 -9.82 0.52 2.91
CA MET A 151 -11.17 0.18 2.45
C MET A 151 -11.38 -1.34 2.42
N GLU A 152 -10.45 -2.06 1.80
CA GLU A 152 -10.54 -3.52 1.65
C GLU A 152 -10.42 -4.22 3.01
N THR A 153 -9.59 -3.70 3.91
CA THR A 153 -9.42 -4.24 5.27
C THR A 153 -10.70 -4.09 6.10
N MET A 154 -11.28 -2.88 6.11
CA MET A 154 -12.56 -2.60 6.78
C MET A 154 -13.68 -3.47 6.19
N ALA A 155 -13.79 -3.53 4.87
CA ALA A 155 -14.86 -4.26 4.23
C ALA A 155 -14.79 -5.77 4.49
N LEU A 156 -13.57 -6.36 4.45
CA LEU A 156 -13.35 -7.75 4.81
C LEU A 156 -13.74 -8.01 6.26
N TRP A 157 -13.29 -7.17 7.20
CA TRP A 157 -13.60 -7.33 8.63
C TRP A 157 -15.11 -7.29 8.90
N MET A 158 -15.82 -6.33 8.30
CA MET A 158 -17.27 -6.21 8.44
C MET A 158 -18.00 -7.40 7.80
N ALA A 159 -17.57 -7.85 6.62
CA ALA A 159 -18.17 -9.01 5.95
C ALA A 159 -18.02 -10.30 6.76
N ILE A 160 -16.83 -10.56 7.32
CA ILE A 160 -16.60 -11.69 8.23
C ILE A 160 -17.41 -11.52 9.53
N GLY A 161 -17.58 -10.29 10.02
CA GLY A 161 -18.47 -9.96 11.12
C GLY A 161 -19.93 -10.33 10.83
N ILE A 162 -20.45 -10.01 9.65
CA ILE A 162 -21.80 -10.40 9.21
C ILE A 162 -21.93 -11.93 9.24
N LEU A 163 -21.01 -12.66 8.60
CA LEU A 163 -21.01 -14.12 8.60
C LEU A 163 -21.03 -14.70 10.03
N TRP A 164 -20.18 -14.16 10.90
CA TRP A 164 -20.08 -14.61 12.29
C TRP A 164 -21.36 -14.36 13.10
N TYR A 165 -21.94 -13.17 13.01
CA TYR A 165 -23.16 -12.85 13.76
C TYR A 165 -24.39 -13.59 13.21
N LEU A 166 -24.47 -13.82 11.89
CA LEU A 166 -25.50 -14.68 11.32
C LEU A 166 -25.37 -16.14 11.78
N TYR A 167 -24.14 -16.66 11.83
CA TYR A 167 -23.87 -17.98 12.38
C TYR A 167 -24.33 -18.07 13.85
N ARG A 168 -24.01 -17.08 14.69
CA ARG A 168 -24.47 -17.05 16.08
C ARG A 168 -25.99 -16.95 16.17
N TYR A 169 -26.60 -16.09 15.36
CA TYR A 169 -28.06 -15.92 15.33
C TYR A 169 -28.80 -17.24 15.04
N MET A 170 -28.27 -18.05 14.11
CA MET A 170 -28.85 -19.34 13.75
C MET A 170 -28.65 -20.44 14.82
N ASN A 171 -27.64 -20.33 15.69
CA ASN A 171 -27.25 -21.41 16.61
C ASN A 171 -27.48 -21.11 18.10
N GLU A 172 -27.60 -19.84 18.50
CA GLU A 172 -27.79 -19.42 19.89
C GLU A 172 -29.27 -19.04 20.16
N GLU A 173 -29.79 -19.42 21.34
CA GLU A 173 -31.21 -19.21 21.72
C GLU A 173 -31.54 -17.71 21.93
N ASP A 174 -30.72 -16.98 22.69
CA ASP A 174 -30.83 -15.53 22.88
C ASP A 174 -29.84 -14.78 21.99
N SER A 175 -30.26 -14.50 20.76
CA SER A 175 -29.37 -13.95 19.74
C SER A 175 -30.00 -12.85 18.88
N GLN A 176 -31.08 -12.21 19.34
CA GLN A 176 -31.69 -11.07 18.65
C GLN A 176 -30.69 -9.93 18.43
N GLY A 177 -29.80 -9.68 19.40
CA GLY A 177 -28.71 -8.72 19.22
C GLY A 177 -27.77 -9.05 18.05
N CYS A 178 -27.61 -10.34 17.70
CA CYS A 178 -26.76 -10.75 16.58
C CYS A 178 -27.37 -10.38 15.23
N ILE A 179 -28.69 -10.51 15.05
CA ILE A 179 -29.33 -10.09 13.79
C ILE A 179 -29.24 -8.56 13.63
N TYR A 180 -29.47 -7.79 14.70
CA TYR A 180 -29.34 -6.33 14.66
C TYR A 180 -27.92 -5.89 14.35
N LEU A 181 -26.91 -6.53 14.97
CA LEU A 181 -25.52 -6.22 14.71
C LEU A 181 -25.10 -6.63 13.29
N SER A 182 -25.62 -7.75 12.76
CA SER A 182 -25.40 -8.12 11.36
C SER A 182 -26.03 -7.12 10.38
N CYS A 183 -27.20 -6.56 10.69
CA CYS A 183 -27.84 -5.50 9.89
C CYS A 183 -27.05 -4.19 9.96
N ALA A 184 -26.52 -3.83 11.13
CA ALA A 184 -25.67 -2.66 11.30
C ALA A 184 -24.34 -2.79 10.54
N LEU A 185 -23.70 -3.96 10.60
CA LEU A 185 -22.51 -4.26 9.81
C LEU A 185 -22.81 -4.32 8.31
N TYR A 186 -23.96 -4.85 7.91
CA TYR A 186 -24.42 -4.86 6.52
C TYR A 186 -24.61 -3.43 5.99
N PHE A 187 -25.31 -2.59 6.74
CA PHE A 187 -25.46 -1.18 6.41
C PHE A 187 -24.09 -0.52 6.27
N GLY A 188 -23.21 -0.73 7.25
CA GLY A 188 -21.89 -0.11 7.23
C GLY A 188 -20.99 -0.58 6.10
N VAL A 189 -20.94 -1.89 5.82
CA VAL A 189 -20.09 -2.43 4.74
C VAL A 189 -20.53 -1.90 3.37
N CYS A 190 -21.83 -1.65 3.16
CA CYS A 190 -22.33 -1.06 1.92
C CYS A 190 -21.80 0.37 1.67
N PHE A 191 -21.47 1.12 2.72
CA PHE A 191 -20.85 2.45 2.64
C PHE A 191 -19.34 2.46 2.88
N VAL A 192 -18.72 1.29 3.05
CA VAL A 192 -17.27 1.11 2.93
C VAL A 192 -16.95 0.62 1.52
N HIS A 193 -17.65 -0.43 1.08
CA HIS A 193 -17.52 -0.99 -0.25
C HIS A 193 -18.84 -1.62 -0.73
N GLU A 194 -19.42 -1.02 -1.75
CA GLU A 194 -20.73 -1.33 -2.31
C GLU A 194 -20.90 -2.76 -2.85
N ARG A 195 -19.81 -3.47 -3.16
CA ARG A 195 -19.88 -4.85 -3.69
C ARG A 195 -20.55 -5.82 -2.71
N TYR A 196 -20.51 -5.50 -1.42
CA TYR A 196 -21.07 -6.33 -0.35
C TYR A 196 -22.59 -6.20 -0.20
N MET A 197 -23.26 -5.37 -1.00
CA MET A 197 -24.73 -5.41 -1.12
C MET A 197 -25.24 -6.81 -1.49
N VAL A 198 -24.41 -7.60 -2.18
CA VAL A 198 -24.68 -9.02 -2.51
C VAL A 198 -24.95 -9.89 -1.27
N LEU A 199 -24.58 -9.43 -0.06
CA LEU A 199 -24.77 -10.18 1.18
C LEU A 199 -26.19 -10.06 1.75
N PHE A 200 -27.05 -9.17 1.23
CA PHE A 200 -28.42 -9.01 1.71
C PHE A 200 -29.24 -10.32 1.75
N PRO A 201 -29.21 -11.19 0.72
CA PRO A 201 -29.92 -12.48 0.75
C PRO A 201 -29.51 -13.38 1.92
N LEU A 202 -28.30 -13.24 2.48
CA LEU A 202 -27.88 -14.01 3.64
C LEU A 202 -28.62 -13.60 4.92
N LEU A 203 -28.96 -12.32 5.07
CA LEU A 203 -29.78 -11.85 6.20
C LEU A 203 -31.15 -12.55 6.16
N LEU A 204 -31.78 -12.58 4.98
CA LEU A 204 -33.07 -13.25 4.77
C LEU A 204 -32.96 -14.77 4.99
N PHE A 205 -31.89 -15.39 4.48
CA PHE A 205 -31.63 -16.81 4.68
C PHE A 205 -31.54 -17.18 6.16
N ALA A 206 -30.82 -16.40 6.97
CA ALA A 206 -30.69 -16.66 8.40
C ALA A 206 -32.04 -16.56 9.14
N LEU A 207 -32.88 -15.58 8.77
CA LEU A 207 -34.24 -15.44 9.30
C LEU A 207 -35.13 -16.65 8.95
N LEU A 208 -35.04 -17.12 7.70
CA LEU A 208 -35.79 -18.30 7.23
C LEU A 208 -35.37 -19.57 7.97
N VAL A 209 -34.07 -19.80 8.14
CA VAL A 209 -33.56 -20.98 8.87
C VAL A 209 -33.98 -20.95 10.33
N LYS A 210 -33.88 -19.80 11.00
CA LYS A 210 -34.33 -19.66 12.39
C LYS A 210 -35.85 -19.69 12.53
N ARG A 211 -36.59 -19.56 11.42
CA ARG A 211 -38.05 -19.44 11.38
C ARG A 211 -38.54 -18.29 12.27
N SER A 212 -37.89 -17.13 12.13
CA SER A 212 -38.22 -15.96 12.93
C SER A 212 -39.66 -15.51 12.68
N LYS A 213 -40.43 -15.37 13.77
CA LYS A 213 -41.79 -14.81 13.79
C LYS A 213 -41.82 -13.32 14.15
N GLY A 214 -40.67 -12.74 14.50
CA GLY A 214 -40.59 -11.36 14.95
C GLY A 214 -40.68 -10.41 13.76
N PRO A 215 -41.75 -9.59 13.61
CA PRO A 215 -41.87 -8.67 12.49
C PRO A 215 -40.74 -7.63 12.47
N TRP A 216 -40.17 -7.30 13.64
CA TRP A 216 -39.06 -6.36 13.76
C TRP A 216 -37.74 -6.90 13.19
N GLU A 217 -37.46 -8.20 13.34
CA GLU A 217 -36.24 -8.82 12.79
C GLU A 217 -36.26 -8.83 11.25
N TRP A 218 -37.43 -9.08 10.67
CA TRP A 218 -37.67 -8.94 9.24
C TRP A 218 -37.62 -7.47 8.79
N GLY A 219 -38.30 -6.59 9.54
CA GLY A 219 -38.38 -5.16 9.26
C GLY A 219 -37.01 -4.49 9.26
N ILE A 220 -36.14 -4.79 10.22
CA ILE A 220 -34.78 -4.21 10.27
C ILE A 220 -33.86 -4.77 9.18
N SER A 221 -34.00 -6.06 8.83
CA SER A 221 -33.19 -6.67 7.77
C SER A 221 -33.53 -6.05 6.41
N ILE A 222 -34.83 -6.00 6.06
CA ILE A 222 -35.32 -5.37 4.83
C ILE A 222 -35.07 -3.85 4.87
N GLY A 223 -35.34 -3.22 6.02
CA GLY A 223 -35.13 -1.79 6.23
C GLY A 223 -33.67 -1.37 6.06
N SER A 224 -32.71 -2.18 6.50
CA SER A 224 -31.29 -1.90 6.30
C SER A 224 -30.90 -1.85 4.82
N PHE A 225 -31.45 -2.77 4.00
CA PHE A 225 -31.26 -2.77 2.55
C PHE A 225 -31.93 -1.56 1.91
N LEU A 226 -33.21 -1.33 2.20
CA LEU A 226 -33.96 -0.20 1.62
C LEU A 226 -33.33 1.14 1.99
N LEU A 227 -32.82 1.29 3.21
CA LEU A 227 -32.13 2.50 3.65
C LEU A 227 -30.83 2.74 2.87
N VAL A 228 -30.04 1.69 2.62
CA VAL A 228 -28.85 1.78 1.75
C VAL A 228 -29.25 2.25 0.35
N GLN A 229 -30.28 1.63 -0.25
CA GLN A 229 -30.74 2.00 -1.60
C GLN A 229 -31.27 3.44 -1.65
N LEU A 230 -32.01 3.87 -0.61
CA LEU A 230 -32.56 5.20 -0.50
C LEU A 230 -31.45 6.26 -0.43
N ILE A 231 -30.48 6.08 0.48
CA ILE A 231 -29.36 7.03 0.62
C ILE A 231 -28.60 7.14 -0.69
N ARG A 232 -28.29 6.01 -1.35
CA ARG A 232 -27.59 6.01 -2.64
C ARG A 232 -28.36 6.69 -3.76
N ALA A 233 -29.68 6.47 -3.81
CA ALA A 233 -30.54 7.13 -4.79
C ALA A 233 -30.51 8.65 -4.60
N PHE A 234 -30.53 9.14 -3.36
CA PHE A 234 -30.44 10.57 -3.06
C PHE A 234 -29.05 11.17 -3.27
N THR A 235 -27.97 10.40 -3.06
CA THR A 235 -26.60 10.96 -3.10
C THR A 235 -25.90 10.79 -4.44
N ILE A 236 -26.13 9.68 -5.16
CA ILE A 236 -25.47 9.35 -6.44
C ILE A 236 -26.46 9.45 -7.61
N GLY A 237 -27.78 9.42 -7.36
CA GLY A 237 -28.78 9.36 -8.42
C GLY A 237 -28.91 7.98 -9.08
N SER A 238 -28.22 6.94 -8.57
CA SER A 238 -28.29 5.57 -9.09
C SER A 238 -28.39 4.51 -7.97
N ILE A 239 -29.07 3.42 -8.31
CA ILE A 239 -29.34 2.29 -7.40
C ILE A 239 -28.35 1.13 -7.65
N LEU A 240 -27.74 1.08 -8.84
CA LEU A 240 -26.76 0.08 -9.23
C LEU A 240 -25.33 0.48 -8.81
N PRO A 241 -24.49 -0.47 -8.38
CA PRO A 241 -23.08 -0.19 -8.11
C PRO A 241 -22.31 0.16 -9.38
N ALA A 242 -21.36 1.08 -9.23
CA ALA A 242 -20.39 1.38 -10.27
C ALA A 242 -19.51 0.14 -10.52
N GLY A 243 -19.15 -0.09 -11.78
CA GLY A 243 -18.18 -1.09 -12.18
C GLY A 243 -16.74 -0.70 -11.85
N THR A 244 -15.82 -1.57 -12.24
CA THR A 244 -14.37 -1.37 -12.08
C THR A 244 -13.81 -0.58 -13.24
N GLY A 245 -13.00 0.45 -12.97
CA GLY A 245 -12.39 1.28 -14.02
C GLY A 245 -13.29 2.39 -14.57
N GLY A 246 -14.28 2.86 -13.80
CA GLY A 246 -15.13 3.99 -14.18
C GLY A 246 -16.36 3.64 -15.03
N THR A 247 -16.58 2.37 -15.37
CA THR A 247 -17.77 1.89 -16.09
C THR A 247 -18.94 1.60 -15.15
N GLN A 248 -20.17 1.48 -15.67
CA GLN A 248 -21.26 0.87 -14.90
C GLN A 248 -21.24 -0.66 -15.07
N VAL A 249 -21.66 -1.39 -14.03
CA VAL A 249 -21.75 -2.85 -14.06
C VAL A 249 -22.61 -3.36 -15.23
N ALA A 250 -23.64 -2.61 -15.60
CA ALA A 250 -24.52 -2.93 -16.72
C ALA A 250 -23.79 -2.96 -18.08
N ASP A 251 -22.76 -2.12 -18.25
CA ASP A 251 -22.08 -1.93 -19.54
C ASP A 251 -20.94 -2.94 -19.78
N THR A 252 -20.56 -3.70 -18.74
CA THR A 252 -19.39 -4.60 -18.77
C THR A 252 -19.73 -6.06 -18.50
N PHE A 253 -21.02 -6.39 -18.41
CA PHE A 253 -21.49 -7.72 -18.06
C PHE A 253 -21.50 -8.68 -19.26
N SER A 254 -20.62 -9.67 -19.23
CA SER A 254 -20.61 -10.85 -20.11
C SER A 254 -20.79 -12.11 -19.26
N ILE A 255 -21.78 -12.94 -19.59
CA ILE A 255 -22.09 -14.17 -18.83
C ILE A 255 -20.91 -15.16 -18.90
N GLY A 256 -20.28 -15.30 -20.06
CA GLY A 256 -19.15 -16.20 -20.27
C GLY A 256 -17.93 -15.78 -19.45
N ASP A 257 -17.61 -14.48 -19.44
CA ASP A 257 -16.50 -13.94 -18.66
C ASP A 257 -16.76 -14.01 -17.16
N THR A 258 -18.00 -13.74 -16.73
CA THR A 258 -18.39 -13.85 -15.31
C THR A 258 -18.15 -15.26 -14.77
N ILE A 259 -18.50 -16.30 -15.53
CA ILE A 259 -18.25 -17.69 -15.13
C ILE A 259 -16.75 -17.98 -15.09
N ARG A 260 -16.00 -17.56 -16.11
CA ARG A 260 -14.54 -17.72 -16.15
C ARG A 260 -13.88 -17.05 -14.94
N TYR A 261 -14.28 -15.83 -14.61
CA TYR A 261 -13.78 -15.09 -13.47
C TYR A 261 -14.14 -15.74 -12.13
N ALA A 262 -15.35 -16.28 -11.99
CA ALA A 262 -15.75 -17.04 -10.81
C ALA A 262 -14.90 -18.30 -10.63
N LEU A 263 -14.60 -19.03 -11.71
CA LEU A 263 -13.72 -20.20 -11.69
C LEU A 263 -12.27 -19.81 -11.34
N CYS A 264 -11.75 -18.74 -11.92
CA CYS A 264 -10.43 -18.22 -11.56
C CYS A 264 -10.34 -17.84 -10.08
N GLN A 265 -11.39 -17.20 -9.54
CA GLN A 265 -11.44 -16.84 -8.13
C GLN A 265 -11.52 -18.06 -7.21
N ALA A 266 -12.31 -19.07 -7.57
CA ALA A 266 -12.32 -20.34 -6.85
C ALA A 266 -10.94 -20.99 -6.88
N ALA A 267 -10.26 -21.00 -8.03
CA ALA A 267 -8.90 -21.53 -8.16
C ALA A 267 -7.91 -20.81 -7.24
N TYR A 268 -7.99 -19.47 -7.13
CA TYR A 268 -7.15 -18.72 -6.20
C TYR A 268 -7.37 -19.11 -4.74
N VAL A 269 -8.60 -19.43 -4.32
CA VAL A 269 -8.89 -19.92 -2.95
C VAL A 269 -8.22 -21.27 -2.68
N PHE A 270 -8.07 -22.12 -3.70
CA PHE A 270 -7.32 -23.39 -3.62
C PHE A 270 -5.81 -23.22 -3.90
N GLY A 271 -5.29 -21.99 -3.91
CA GLY A 271 -3.86 -21.74 -4.09
C GLY A 271 -3.38 -21.81 -5.54
N ILE A 272 -4.27 -21.98 -6.52
CA ILE A 272 -3.95 -22.03 -7.97
C ILE A 272 -4.01 -20.62 -8.55
N ASN A 273 -2.88 -20.11 -9.06
CA ASN A 273 -2.82 -18.81 -9.71
C ASN A 273 -3.31 -18.86 -11.16
N ALA A 274 -4.63 -18.81 -11.35
CA ALA A 274 -5.28 -19.00 -12.65
C ALA A 274 -5.35 -17.75 -13.57
N GLY A 275 -4.98 -16.57 -13.06
CA GLY A 275 -4.98 -15.33 -13.86
C GLY A 275 -3.64 -15.01 -14.53
N PRO A 276 -3.58 -13.89 -15.26
CA PRO A 276 -2.36 -13.41 -15.91
C PRO A 276 -1.35 -12.82 -14.92
N GLU A 277 -0.08 -12.74 -15.33
CA GLU A 277 1.06 -12.34 -14.48
C GLU A 277 0.84 -10.98 -13.80
N HIS A 278 0.36 -9.98 -14.54
CA HIS A 278 0.12 -8.64 -14.00
C HIS A 278 -0.96 -8.59 -12.89
N LEU A 279 -1.79 -9.63 -12.71
CA LEU A 279 -2.80 -9.70 -11.65
C LEU A 279 -2.43 -10.63 -10.49
N ASN A 280 -1.50 -11.57 -10.71
CA ASN A 280 -1.14 -12.57 -9.70
C ASN A 280 0.36 -12.79 -9.45
N GLY A 281 1.22 -12.06 -10.15
CA GLY A 281 2.67 -12.05 -10.01
C GLY A 281 3.35 -13.24 -10.68
N CYS A 282 2.82 -14.46 -10.49
CA CYS A 282 3.33 -15.67 -11.14
C CYS A 282 2.14 -16.58 -11.49
N PRO A 283 1.85 -16.78 -12.78
CA PRO A 283 0.86 -17.73 -13.26
C PRO A 283 1.17 -19.19 -12.88
N TRP A 284 0.12 -20.01 -12.80
CA TRP A 284 0.23 -21.42 -12.39
C TRP A 284 1.13 -22.26 -13.30
N ASP A 285 1.08 -22.03 -14.61
CA ASP A 285 1.89 -22.71 -15.62
C ASP A 285 3.39 -22.40 -15.48
N GLN A 286 3.72 -21.19 -15.05
CA GLN A 286 5.09 -20.73 -14.79
C GLN A 286 5.63 -21.16 -13.42
N SER A 287 4.77 -21.68 -12.55
CA SER A 287 5.15 -22.06 -11.19
C SER A 287 6.02 -23.34 -11.17
N PRO A 288 7.08 -23.41 -10.34
CA PRO A 288 7.90 -24.60 -10.19
C PRO A 288 7.08 -25.85 -9.85
N LEU A 289 7.51 -27.02 -10.31
CA LEU A 289 6.81 -28.28 -10.06
C LEU A 289 6.62 -28.53 -8.56
N GLY A 290 7.62 -28.22 -7.74
CA GLY A 290 7.54 -28.36 -6.28
C GLY A 290 6.39 -27.55 -5.66
N ILE A 291 6.19 -26.30 -6.09
CA ILE A 291 5.09 -25.44 -5.61
C ILE A 291 3.74 -26.01 -6.03
N ARG A 292 3.62 -26.47 -7.29
CA ARG A 292 2.39 -27.11 -7.78
C ARG A 292 2.05 -28.38 -7.01
N LEU A 293 3.04 -29.23 -6.71
CA LEU A 293 2.85 -30.44 -5.91
C LEU A 293 2.44 -30.12 -4.47
N LEU A 294 3.00 -29.07 -3.87
CA LEU A 294 2.60 -28.61 -2.52
C LEU A 294 1.14 -28.15 -2.48
N VAL A 295 0.68 -27.40 -3.50
CA VAL A 295 -0.73 -27.01 -3.63
C VAL A 295 -1.63 -28.24 -3.75
N LEU A 296 -1.32 -29.16 -4.66
CA LEU A 296 -2.12 -30.38 -4.82
C LEU A 296 -2.15 -31.24 -3.54
N ALA A 297 -1.04 -31.31 -2.80
CA ALA A 297 -0.98 -32.00 -1.51
C ALA A 297 -1.79 -31.29 -0.42
N ALA A 298 -1.81 -29.96 -0.41
CA ALA A 298 -2.64 -29.17 0.49
C ALA A 298 -4.13 -29.34 0.17
N ASP A 299 -4.51 -29.34 -1.10
CA ASP A 299 -5.87 -29.61 -1.55
C ASP A 299 -6.31 -31.02 -1.19
N LEU A 300 -5.42 -32.02 -1.27
CA LEU A 300 -5.70 -33.36 -0.78
C LEU A 300 -6.02 -33.37 0.72
N ALA A 301 -5.32 -32.58 1.54
CA ALA A 301 -5.63 -32.44 2.97
C ALA A 301 -7.03 -31.81 3.19
N ILE A 302 -7.42 -30.82 2.38
CA ILE A 302 -8.78 -30.28 2.37
C ILE A 302 -9.79 -31.38 2.02
N VAL A 303 -9.55 -32.15 0.96
CA VAL A 303 -10.43 -33.25 0.53
C VAL A 303 -10.62 -34.29 1.65
N ILE A 304 -9.55 -34.67 2.35
CA ILE A 304 -9.62 -35.59 3.50
C ILE A 304 -10.52 -35.02 4.62
N LEU A 305 -10.37 -33.74 4.94
CA LEU A 305 -11.21 -33.07 5.94
C LEU A 305 -12.69 -33.05 5.51
N VAL A 306 -12.95 -32.71 4.25
CA VAL A 306 -14.31 -32.65 3.68
C VAL A 306 -14.94 -34.04 3.68
N ILE A 307 -14.23 -35.09 3.25
CA ILE A 307 -14.72 -36.47 3.29
C ILE A 307 -15.06 -36.87 4.72
N GLY A 308 -14.17 -36.61 5.68
CA GLY A 308 -14.43 -36.87 7.09
C GLY A 308 -15.70 -36.19 7.58
N PHE A 309 -15.86 -34.91 7.24
CA PHE A 309 -17.01 -34.10 7.59
C PHE A 309 -18.31 -34.68 6.99
N LEU A 310 -18.31 -35.04 5.71
CA LEU A 310 -19.45 -35.66 5.02
C LEU A 310 -19.81 -37.02 5.62
N VAL A 311 -18.82 -37.85 5.93
CA VAL A 311 -19.04 -39.14 6.61
C VAL A 311 -19.70 -38.93 7.97
N LYS A 312 -19.24 -37.94 8.76
CA LYS A 312 -19.88 -37.60 10.04
C LYS A 312 -21.31 -37.11 9.84
N LEU A 313 -21.55 -36.26 8.84
CA LEU A 313 -22.87 -35.75 8.51
C LEU A 313 -23.87 -36.86 8.13
N ILE A 314 -23.42 -37.86 7.38
CA ILE A 314 -24.25 -39.02 6.99
C ILE A 314 -24.49 -39.96 8.17
N ARG A 315 -23.49 -40.15 9.04
CA ARG A 315 -23.57 -41.06 10.20
C ARG A 315 -24.34 -40.49 11.39
N ASP A 316 -24.45 -39.17 11.54
CA ASP A 316 -25.19 -38.59 12.67
C ASP A 316 -26.69 -38.87 12.54
N LYS A 317 -27.20 -39.72 13.43
CA LYS A 317 -28.60 -40.16 13.45
C LYS A 317 -29.55 -39.09 14.03
N ARG A 318 -29.02 -38.06 14.69
CA ARG A 318 -29.84 -36.99 15.28
C ARG A 318 -30.25 -35.98 14.21
N LYS A 319 -31.51 -36.05 13.79
CA LYS A 319 -32.08 -35.18 12.74
C LYS A 319 -31.83 -33.69 12.99
N ASP A 320 -32.03 -33.21 14.21
CA ASP A 320 -31.87 -31.78 14.54
C ASP A 320 -30.41 -31.31 14.52
N ALA A 321 -29.48 -32.14 14.99
CA ALA A 321 -28.05 -31.85 14.92
C ALA A 321 -27.57 -31.82 13.45
N ARG A 322 -28.02 -32.80 12.66
CA ARG A 322 -27.69 -32.89 11.24
C ARG A 322 -28.23 -31.68 10.45
N LEU A 323 -29.47 -31.28 10.67
CA LEU A 323 -30.07 -30.12 10.02
C LEU A 323 -29.30 -28.82 10.35
N ARG A 324 -28.89 -28.64 11.61
CA ARG A 324 -28.04 -27.49 11.98
C ARG A 324 -26.72 -27.48 11.23
N ILE A 325 -26.05 -28.63 11.10
CA ILE A 325 -24.79 -28.73 10.35
C ILE A 325 -25.00 -28.38 8.87
N ILE A 326 -26.10 -28.86 8.26
CA ILE A 326 -26.46 -28.54 6.88
C ILE A 326 -26.66 -27.04 6.71
N TRP A 327 -27.51 -26.42 7.54
CA TRP A 327 -27.83 -25.00 7.38
C TRP A 327 -26.62 -24.09 7.64
N ASN A 328 -25.77 -24.42 8.60
CA ASN A 328 -24.51 -23.72 8.80
C ASN A 328 -23.59 -23.86 7.58
N SER A 329 -23.50 -25.06 6.99
CA SER A 329 -22.71 -25.27 5.77
C SER A 329 -23.26 -24.46 4.60
N VAL A 330 -24.59 -24.42 4.44
CA VAL A 330 -25.24 -23.58 3.42
C VAL A 330 -24.96 -22.10 3.66
N LEU A 331 -24.98 -21.62 4.91
CA LEU A 331 -24.60 -20.22 5.23
C LEU A 331 -23.18 -19.90 4.73
N PHE A 332 -22.20 -20.73 5.06
CA PHE A 332 -20.81 -20.55 4.62
C PHE A 332 -20.69 -20.58 3.10
N LEU A 333 -21.32 -21.54 2.44
CA LEU A 333 -21.27 -21.69 0.98
C LEU A 333 -21.97 -20.53 0.26
N LEU A 334 -23.11 -20.07 0.76
CA LEU A 334 -23.81 -18.88 0.22
C LEU A 334 -22.96 -17.63 0.41
N PHE A 335 -22.28 -17.48 1.55
CA PHE A 335 -21.38 -16.35 1.80
C PHE A 335 -20.20 -16.35 0.81
N ILE A 336 -19.49 -17.47 0.73
CA ILE A 336 -18.33 -17.61 -0.17
C ILE A 336 -18.78 -17.41 -1.63
N GLY A 337 -19.89 -18.04 -2.03
CA GLY A 337 -20.45 -17.88 -3.37
C GLY A 337 -20.87 -16.44 -3.68
N ALA A 338 -21.50 -15.74 -2.74
CA ALA A 338 -21.87 -14.33 -2.91
C ALA A 338 -20.64 -13.43 -3.04
N CYS A 339 -19.59 -13.66 -2.25
CA CYS A 339 -18.32 -12.94 -2.36
C CYS A 339 -17.61 -13.22 -3.70
N ILE A 340 -17.65 -14.46 -4.20
CA ILE A 340 -17.09 -14.79 -5.52
C ILE A 340 -17.92 -14.13 -6.64
N ALA A 341 -19.24 -14.21 -6.56
CA ALA A 341 -20.13 -13.64 -7.56
C ALA A 341 -19.95 -12.11 -7.67
N SER A 342 -19.86 -11.39 -6.55
CA SER A 342 -19.76 -9.92 -6.59
C SER A 342 -18.46 -9.41 -7.19
N SER A 343 -17.36 -10.15 -7.09
CA SER A 343 -16.09 -9.80 -7.73
C SER A 343 -15.96 -10.31 -9.17
N SER A 344 -16.75 -11.31 -9.56
CA SER A 344 -16.71 -11.90 -10.91
C SER A 344 -17.47 -11.08 -11.96
N VAL A 345 -18.32 -10.14 -11.53
CA VAL A 345 -19.12 -9.24 -12.39
C VAL A 345 -18.28 -8.07 -12.95
N THR A 346 -16.96 -8.11 -12.76
CA THR A 346 -16.03 -7.06 -13.14
C THR A 346 -15.22 -7.45 -14.38
N ILE A 347 -14.40 -6.52 -14.90
CA ILE A 347 -13.60 -6.76 -16.12
C ILE A 347 -12.39 -7.68 -15.92
N ARG A 348 -12.01 -7.97 -14.68
CA ARG A 348 -10.81 -8.77 -14.32
C ARG A 348 -11.03 -9.48 -12.98
N VAL A 349 -10.04 -10.23 -12.47
CA VAL A 349 -10.10 -10.76 -11.09
C VAL A 349 -8.82 -10.37 -10.38
N GLU A 350 -8.96 -9.51 -9.38
CA GLU A 350 -7.85 -9.09 -8.56
C GLU A 350 -7.80 -9.89 -7.25
N MET A 351 -6.59 -10.23 -6.82
CA MET A 351 -6.35 -10.97 -5.57
C MET A 351 -6.98 -10.28 -4.35
N ARG A 352 -7.05 -8.94 -4.34
CA ARG A 352 -7.67 -8.16 -3.26
C ARG A 352 -9.13 -8.57 -2.99
N TRP A 353 -9.86 -9.00 -4.03
CA TRP A 353 -11.25 -9.43 -3.90
C TRP A 353 -11.38 -10.88 -3.43
N VAL A 354 -10.36 -11.70 -3.66
CA VAL A 354 -10.34 -13.12 -3.26
C VAL A 354 -10.19 -13.27 -1.74
N TYR A 355 -9.55 -12.30 -1.09
CA TYR A 355 -9.11 -12.44 0.30
C TYR A 355 -10.25 -12.71 1.29
N VAL A 356 -11.43 -12.10 1.07
CA VAL A 356 -12.62 -12.36 1.91
C VAL A 356 -13.14 -13.79 1.75
N SER A 357 -13.12 -14.32 0.52
CA SER A 357 -13.53 -15.69 0.21
C SER A 357 -12.56 -16.71 0.79
N LEU A 358 -11.25 -16.44 0.73
CA LEU A 358 -10.24 -17.26 1.39
C LEU A 358 -10.46 -17.26 2.91
N THR A 359 -10.65 -16.09 3.52
CA THR A 359 -10.88 -15.96 4.97
C THR A 359 -12.11 -16.74 5.42
N ALA A 360 -13.22 -16.61 4.69
CA ALA A 360 -14.43 -17.38 4.98
C ALA A 360 -14.23 -18.90 4.78
N SER A 361 -13.43 -19.31 3.80
CA SER A 361 -13.09 -20.71 3.56
C SER A 361 -12.24 -21.30 4.70
N LEU A 362 -11.27 -20.55 5.22
CA LEU A 362 -10.49 -20.94 6.41
C LEU A 362 -11.39 -21.10 7.64
N LEU A 363 -12.34 -20.19 7.84
CA LEU A 363 -13.33 -20.29 8.92
C LEU A 363 -14.28 -21.48 8.72
N PHE A 364 -14.62 -21.81 7.49
CA PHE A 364 -15.44 -22.99 7.18
C PHE A 364 -14.67 -24.30 7.45
N LEU A 365 -13.37 -24.36 7.14
CA LEU A 365 -12.50 -25.47 7.54
C LEU A 365 -12.41 -25.59 9.07
N ALA A 366 -12.31 -24.47 9.78
CA ALA A 366 -12.33 -24.47 11.25
C ALA A 366 -13.67 -24.99 11.80
N TYR A 367 -14.79 -24.60 11.18
CA TYR A 367 -16.11 -25.12 11.50
C TYR A 367 -16.21 -26.63 11.26
N MET A 368 -15.75 -27.14 10.11
CA MET A 368 -15.74 -28.57 9.80
C MET A 368 -14.92 -29.37 10.82
N TYR A 369 -13.74 -28.88 11.20
CA TYR A 369 -12.94 -29.47 12.29
C TYR A 369 -13.71 -29.48 13.63
N GLY A 370 -14.40 -28.38 13.97
CA GLY A 370 -15.21 -28.28 15.18
C GLY A 370 -16.33 -29.32 15.21
N VAL A 371 -17.03 -29.48 14.08
CA VAL A 371 -18.03 -30.53 13.90
C VAL A 371 -17.40 -31.91 14.02
N LEU A 372 -16.26 -32.19 13.38
CA LEU A 372 -15.56 -33.48 13.44
C LEU A 372 -15.16 -33.88 14.86
N THR A 373 -14.69 -32.92 15.66
CA THR A 373 -14.26 -33.14 17.05
C THR A 373 -15.38 -32.97 18.09
N GLN A 374 -16.61 -32.68 17.67
CA GLN A 374 -17.77 -32.54 18.54
C GLN A 374 -18.00 -33.82 19.37
N GLY A 375 -18.04 -33.66 20.69
CA GLY A 375 -18.21 -34.74 21.68
C GLY A 375 -16.92 -35.17 22.39
N VAL A 376 -15.75 -34.72 21.93
CA VAL A 376 -14.48 -34.93 22.63
C VAL A 376 -14.29 -33.81 23.67
N LYS A 377 -14.12 -34.16 24.94
CA LYS A 377 -13.89 -33.17 26.00
C LYS A 377 -12.62 -32.34 25.69
N PRO A 378 -12.60 -31.03 26.02
CA PRO A 378 -11.43 -30.18 25.79
C PRO A 378 -10.14 -30.71 26.43
N GLU A 379 -10.26 -31.37 27.58
CA GLU A 379 -9.15 -32.01 28.33
C GLU A 379 -8.44 -33.11 27.53
N LEU A 380 -9.11 -33.72 26.54
CA LEU A 380 -8.56 -34.76 25.67
C LEU A 380 -7.92 -34.16 24.41
N TYR A 381 -7.01 -33.21 24.59
CA TYR A 381 -6.42 -32.43 23.49
C TYR A 381 -5.77 -33.32 22.40
N LEU A 382 -5.07 -34.39 22.78
CA LEU A 382 -4.48 -35.38 21.85
C LEU A 382 -5.52 -36.05 20.94
N LYS A 383 -6.72 -36.35 21.46
CA LYS A 383 -7.82 -36.95 20.67
C LYS A 383 -8.55 -35.93 19.81
N ARG A 384 -8.42 -34.63 20.10
CA ARG A 384 -8.91 -33.56 19.22
C ARG A 384 -7.90 -33.26 18.11
N LEU A 385 -6.61 -33.36 18.43
CA LEU A 385 -5.51 -33.20 17.49
C LEU A 385 -5.48 -34.34 16.45
N TRP A 386 -5.55 -35.60 16.86
CA TRP A 386 -5.54 -36.75 15.95
C TRP A 386 -6.95 -37.21 15.57
N PRO A 387 -7.27 -37.42 14.27
CA PRO A 387 -6.45 -37.14 13.09
C PRO A 387 -6.68 -35.72 12.52
N TRP A 388 -7.83 -35.10 12.78
CA TRP A 388 -8.30 -33.93 12.03
C TRP A 388 -7.48 -32.66 12.24
N GLY A 389 -6.93 -32.47 13.44
CA GLY A 389 -6.06 -31.33 13.74
C GLY A 389 -4.72 -31.46 13.05
N VAL A 390 -4.20 -32.69 12.91
CA VAL A 390 -3.00 -32.98 12.11
C VAL A 390 -3.26 -32.68 10.63
N VAL A 391 -4.39 -33.11 10.07
CA VAL A 391 -4.72 -32.81 8.66
C VAL A 391 -4.81 -31.30 8.41
N PHE A 392 -5.44 -30.55 9.32
CA PHE A 392 -5.49 -29.08 9.23
C PHE A 392 -4.09 -28.46 9.33
N ALA A 393 -3.27 -28.90 10.29
CA ALA A 393 -1.90 -28.42 10.43
C ALA A 393 -1.04 -28.76 9.21
N CYS A 394 -1.22 -29.94 8.60
CA CYS A 394 -0.57 -30.34 7.35
C CYS A 394 -0.97 -29.41 6.20
N TYR A 395 -2.26 -29.07 6.05
CA TYR A 395 -2.70 -28.08 5.07
C TYR A 395 -1.94 -26.76 5.22
N VAL A 396 -1.84 -26.23 6.44
CA VAL A 396 -1.13 -24.98 6.74
C VAL A 396 0.36 -25.10 6.43
N ALA A 397 0.99 -26.19 6.86
CA ALA A 397 2.43 -26.43 6.64
C ALA A 397 2.78 -26.55 5.15
N LEU A 398 1.89 -27.12 4.33
CA LEU A 398 2.05 -27.24 2.88
C LEU A 398 1.78 -25.92 2.16
N MET A 399 0.78 -25.15 2.60
CA MET A 399 0.43 -23.87 1.97
C MET A 399 1.36 -22.72 2.36
N LEU A 400 1.97 -22.73 3.55
CA LEU A 400 2.88 -21.68 3.96
C LEU A 400 4.01 -21.40 2.94
N PRO A 401 4.81 -22.38 2.49
CA PRO A 401 5.84 -22.14 1.48
C PRO A 401 5.26 -21.69 0.13
N VAL A 402 4.04 -22.14 -0.23
CA VAL A 402 3.35 -21.69 -1.45
C VAL A 402 3.00 -20.20 -1.35
N GLU A 403 2.41 -19.78 -0.24
CA GLU A 403 2.05 -18.37 -0.04
C GLU A 403 3.30 -17.49 -0.03
N LEU A 404 4.35 -17.88 0.70
CA LEU A 404 5.61 -17.14 0.73
C LEU A 404 6.29 -17.06 -0.65
N PHE A 405 6.23 -18.13 -1.45
CA PHE A 405 6.74 -18.13 -2.82
C PHE A 405 6.02 -17.08 -3.68
N TYR A 406 4.69 -17.13 -3.75
CA TYR A 406 3.93 -16.20 -4.57
C TYR A 406 4.01 -14.75 -4.08
N ARG A 407 4.16 -14.53 -2.76
CA ARG A 407 4.43 -13.21 -2.19
C ARG A 407 5.74 -12.60 -2.70
N GLY A 408 6.74 -13.42 -3.02
CA GLY A 408 7.98 -12.97 -3.64
C GLY A 408 7.80 -12.31 -5.02
N TYR A 409 6.64 -12.49 -5.67
CA TYR A 409 6.33 -11.94 -6.99
C TYR A 409 5.45 -10.68 -6.97
N TYR A 410 5.24 -10.07 -5.81
CA TYR A 410 4.51 -8.80 -5.73
C TYR A 410 5.04 -7.70 -6.66
N PRO A 411 6.37 -7.51 -6.84
CA PRO A 411 6.88 -6.49 -7.75
C PRO A 411 6.38 -6.58 -9.19
N LYS A 412 5.88 -7.75 -9.62
CA LYS A 412 5.34 -7.97 -10.97
C LYS A 412 3.86 -7.64 -11.13
N LEU A 413 3.13 -7.39 -10.03
CA LEU A 413 1.72 -7.01 -10.14
C LEU A 413 1.63 -5.61 -10.76
N TYR A 414 0.60 -5.36 -11.57
CA TYR A 414 0.46 -4.18 -12.43
C TYR A 414 0.69 -2.83 -11.74
N LEU A 415 0.43 -2.75 -10.43
CA LEU A 415 0.58 -1.54 -9.63
C LEU A 415 2.03 -1.28 -9.20
N TRP A 416 2.76 -2.34 -8.86
CA TRP A 416 4.03 -2.24 -8.15
C TRP A 416 5.16 -1.57 -8.96
N PRO A 417 5.32 -1.80 -10.28
CA PRO A 417 6.33 -1.09 -11.06
C PRO A 417 6.20 0.43 -10.93
N ASN A 418 4.98 0.95 -11.01
CA ASN A 418 4.75 2.38 -10.83
C ASN A 418 4.97 2.81 -9.38
N GLN A 419 4.48 2.03 -8.40
CA GLN A 419 4.73 2.33 -6.98
C GLN A 419 6.24 2.40 -6.67
N LEU A 420 7.05 1.52 -7.26
CA LEU A 420 8.51 1.52 -7.14
C LEU A 420 9.13 2.78 -7.76
N ARG A 421 8.67 3.22 -8.94
CA ARG A 421 9.12 4.48 -9.56
C ARG A 421 8.91 5.67 -8.63
N TYR A 422 7.72 5.81 -8.07
CA TYR A 422 7.40 6.95 -7.20
C TYR A 422 8.02 6.82 -5.80
N ASN A 423 8.29 5.61 -5.32
CA ASN A 423 9.12 5.42 -4.15
C ASN A 423 10.56 5.88 -4.43
N SER A 424 11.13 5.49 -5.57
CA SER A 424 12.46 5.93 -5.99
C SER A 424 12.52 7.44 -6.21
N LEU A 425 11.46 8.06 -6.74
CA LEU A 425 11.37 9.52 -6.83
C LEU A 425 11.46 10.16 -5.44
N ALA A 426 10.73 9.63 -4.45
CA ALA A 426 10.80 10.12 -3.08
C ALA A 426 12.19 9.93 -2.46
N GLU A 427 12.83 8.78 -2.72
CA GLU A 427 14.17 8.42 -2.23
C GLU A 427 15.23 9.39 -2.74
N GLU A 428 15.26 9.63 -4.05
CA GLU A 428 16.23 10.50 -4.70
C GLU A 428 15.94 12.00 -4.49
N THR A 429 14.81 12.34 -3.85
CA THR A 429 14.41 13.73 -3.58
C THR A 429 14.22 13.98 -2.09
N TYR A 430 12.99 13.85 -1.56
CA TYR A 430 12.63 14.24 -0.21
C TYR A 430 13.36 13.43 0.87
N GLU A 431 13.57 12.13 0.70
CA GLU A 431 14.31 11.35 1.72
C GLU A 431 15.79 11.73 1.78
N ARG A 432 16.39 12.10 0.65
CA ARG A 432 17.79 12.49 0.55
C ARG A 432 18.05 13.93 0.99
N TYR A 433 17.17 14.85 0.61
CA TYR A 433 17.37 16.29 0.75
C TYR A 433 16.45 16.93 1.81
N GLY A 434 15.45 16.21 2.32
CA GLY A 434 14.47 16.72 3.27
C GLY A 434 13.76 17.98 2.76
N ASP A 435 13.52 18.93 3.64
CA ASP A 435 12.84 20.19 3.32
C ASP A 435 13.64 21.09 2.35
N SER A 436 14.93 20.79 2.10
CA SER A 436 15.74 21.59 1.15
C SER A 436 15.30 21.43 -0.30
N ILE A 437 14.44 20.46 -0.63
CA ILE A 437 13.85 20.35 -1.97
C ILE A 437 12.86 21.48 -2.25
N PHE A 438 12.27 22.08 -1.22
CA PHE A 438 11.24 23.09 -1.40
C PHE A 438 11.86 24.38 -1.96
N GLY A 439 11.24 24.94 -3.00
CA GLY A 439 11.77 26.09 -3.72
C GLY A 439 12.76 25.74 -4.84
N LYS A 440 13.05 24.44 -5.09
CA LYS A 440 13.88 23.98 -6.20
C LYS A 440 13.06 23.67 -7.46
N THR A 441 13.68 23.86 -8.62
CA THR A 441 13.22 23.27 -9.88
C THR A 441 13.87 21.90 -10.06
N ILE A 442 13.04 20.87 -10.12
CA ILE A 442 13.42 19.46 -10.31
C ILE A 442 13.28 19.14 -11.79
N TYR A 443 14.41 19.02 -12.46
CA TYR A 443 14.49 18.61 -13.86
C TYR A 443 14.53 17.09 -13.95
N ILE A 444 13.69 16.50 -14.79
CA ILE A 444 13.67 15.05 -15.05
C ILE A 444 14.04 14.84 -16.52
N ILE A 445 15.14 14.11 -16.74
CA ILE A 445 15.59 13.75 -18.09
C ILE A 445 14.83 12.51 -18.56
N GLY A 446 14.13 12.68 -19.68
CA GLY A 446 13.24 11.68 -20.26
C GLY A 446 11.79 11.83 -19.82
N ASN A 447 10.88 11.18 -20.55
CA ASN A 447 9.45 11.12 -20.25
C ASN A 447 8.86 9.75 -20.61
N SER A 448 9.66 8.69 -20.43
CA SER A 448 9.24 7.31 -20.72
C SER A 448 8.20 6.79 -19.72
N TYR A 449 8.11 7.41 -18.54
CA TYR A 449 7.11 7.04 -17.53
C TYR A 449 5.77 7.75 -17.69
N GLU A 450 5.65 8.71 -18.63
CA GLU A 450 4.43 9.46 -18.91
C GLU A 450 3.81 10.07 -17.63
N MET A 451 4.64 10.73 -16.82
CA MET A 451 4.17 11.35 -15.58
C MET A 451 3.15 12.46 -15.90
N SER A 452 1.95 12.37 -15.32
CA SER A 452 0.91 13.37 -15.54
C SER A 452 1.23 14.71 -14.89
N ASP A 453 0.73 15.81 -15.47
CA ASP A 453 0.84 17.17 -14.91
C ASP A 453 0.31 17.22 -13.47
N PHE A 454 -0.80 16.53 -13.20
CA PHE A 454 -1.35 16.42 -11.85
C PHE A 454 -0.34 15.82 -10.87
N THR A 455 0.34 14.74 -11.26
CA THR A 455 1.37 14.10 -10.43
C THR A 455 2.55 15.02 -10.22
N ALA A 456 3.08 15.63 -11.29
CA ALA A 456 4.19 16.57 -11.23
C ALA A 456 3.93 17.74 -10.26
N HIS A 457 2.71 18.28 -10.25
CA HIS A 457 2.31 19.38 -9.37
C HIS A 457 1.97 18.97 -7.94
N THR A 458 1.57 17.72 -7.70
CA THR A 458 0.98 17.31 -6.42
C THR A 458 1.91 16.42 -5.59
N PHE A 459 2.81 15.68 -6.24
CA PHE A 459 3.66 14.68 -5.59
C PHE A 459 4.44 15.24 -4.39
N PHE A 460 5.08 16.39 -4.55
CA PHE A 460 5.89 16.99 -3.48
C PHE A 460 5.07 17.65 -2.36
N LYS A 461 3.81 18.01 -2.64
CA LYS A 461 2.93 18.60 -1.62
C LYS A 461 2.66 17.63 -0.47
N VAL A 462 2.77 16.32 -0.73
CA VAL A 462 2.54 15.28 0.26
C VAL A 462 3.49 15.37 1.46
N TYR A 463 4.71 15.85 1.22
CA TYR A 463 5.76 15.96 2.24
C TYR A 463 5.74 17.31 2.98
N ASP A 464 5.10 18.32 2.39
CA ASP A 464 4.97 19.65 2.98
C ASP A 464 3.86 19.68 4.04
N LYS A 465 4.16 20.26 5.20
CA LYS A 465 3.18 20.44 6.30
C LYS A 465 2.03 21.35 5.88
N ASP A 466 2.32 22.38 5.08
CA ASP A 466 1.33 23.34 4.59
C ASP A 466 0.67 22.86 3.28
N ARG A 467 1.13 21.73 2.73
CA ARG A 467 0.58 21.05 1.53
C ARG A 467 0.65 21.90 0.27
N THR A 468 1.60 22.83 0.21
CA THR A 468 1.78 23.76 -0.91
C THR A 468 2.93 23.36 -1.82
N ALA A 469 3.99 22.79 -1.24
CA ALA A 469 5.30 22.63 -1.87
C ALA A 469 5.79 23.95 -2.51
N GLU A 470 5.66 25.07 -1.78
CA GLU A 470 5.88 26.41 -2.30
C GLU A 470 7.22 26.54 -3.06
N GLY A 471 7.15 27.10 -4.27
CA GLY A 471 8.31 27.31 -5.14
C GLY A 471 8.89 26.05 -5.80
N THR A 472 8.41 24.85 -5.48
CA THR A 472 8.90 23.60 -6.07
C THR A 472 8.23 23.34 -7.42
N ARG A 473 9.02 23.04 -8.46
CA ARG A 473 8.49 22.76 -9.81
C ARG A 473 9.16 21.52 -10.39
N VAL A 474 8.43 20.79 -11.21
CA VAL A 474 8.95 19.64 -11.96
C VAL A 474 8.92 20.00 -13.43
N GLU A 475 10.06 19.88 -14.11
CA GLU A 475 10.20 20.17 -15.53
C GLU A 475 10.85 18.98 -16.24
N PHE A 476 10.27 18.56 -17.37
CA PHE A 476 10.81 17.47 -18.17
C PHE A 476 11.74 18.04 -19.24
N ILE A 477 12.91 17.44 -19.39
CA ILE A 477 13.92 17.82 -20.38
C ILE A 477 14.37 16.59 -21.17
N ASP A 478 14.81 16.80 -22.40
CA ASP A 478 15.30 15.71 -23.26
C ASP A 478 16.80 15.48 -23.05
N SER A 479 17.53 16.53 -22.69
CA SER A 479 18.98 16.49 -22.51
C SER A 479 19.45 17.37 -21.35
N ILE A 480 20.59 17.00 -20.75
CA ILE A 480 21.33 17.88 -19.83
C ILE A 480 21.71 19.21 -20.49
N ARG A 481 21.71 19.29 -21.83
CA ARG A 481 21.98 20.52 -22.57
C ARG A 481 20.86 21.54 -22.40
N ASP A 482 19.62 21.10 -22.24
CA ASP A 482 18.44 21.98 -22.20
C ASP A 482 18.39 22.91 -20.97
N ILE A 483 19.26 22.67 -19.98
CA ILE A 483 19.40 23.48 -18.77
C ILE A 483 20.73 24.23 -18.75
N GLY A 484 20.81 25.35 -18.04
CA GLY A 484 22.06 26.11 -17.85
C GLY A 484 23.06 25.41 -16.91
N LEU A 485 23.93 26.20 -16.28
CA LEU A 485 24.79 25.72 -15.19
C LEU A 485 23.93 25.35 -13.96
N VAL A 486 24.26 24.21 -13.34
CA VAL A 486 23.51 23.70 -12.19
C VAL A 486 23.82 24.53 -10.95
N ASN A 487 22.78 25.14 -10.37
CA ASN A 487 22.86 25.91 -9.13
C ASN A 487 22.09 25.23 -7.98
N ASP A 488 22.15 25.81 -6.78
CA ASP A 488 21.54 25.25 -5.58
C ASP A 488 20.01 25.17 -5.62
N ARG A 489 19.35 25.86 -6.57
CA ARG A 489 17.90 25.76 -6.78
C ARG A 489 17.51 24.70 -7.80
N MET A 490 18.47 23.95 -8.33
CA MET A 490 18.22 22.92 -9.33
C MET A 490 18.46 21.54 -8.73
N LEU A 491 17.63 20.58 -9.13
CA LEU A 491 17.86 19.16 -8.92
C LEU A 491 17.66 18.48 -10.27
N VAL A 492 18.59 17.61 -10.68
CA VAL A 492 18.56 16.95 -11.99
C VAL A 492 18.48 15.45 -11.79
N LEU A 493 17.34 14.88 -12.16
CA LEU A 493 17.06 13.46 -12.12
C LEU A 493 17.08 12.87 -13.52
N ARG A 494 17.38 11.58 -13.63
CA ARG A 494 17.26 10.79 -14.85
C ARG A 494 16.33 9.61 -14.62
N GLU A 495 15.44 9.34 -15.55
CA GLU A 495 14.66 8.10 -15.54
C GLU A 495 15.59 6.88 -15.75
N ASP A 496 15.38 5.82 -14.98
CA ASP A 496 16.07 4.53 -15.12
C ASP A 496 15.05 3.40 -15.39
N PRO A 497 14.60 3.25 -16.66
CA PRO A 497 13.56 2.30 -17.02
C PRO A 497 13.91 0.85 -16.69
N ASP A 498 15.20 0.49 -16.70
CA ASP A 498 15.68 -0.86 -16.43
C ASP A 498 15.41 -1.27 -14.98
N HIS A 499 15.44 -0.32 -14.05
CA HIS A 499 15.20 -0.55 -12.63
C HIS A 499 13.86 0.00 -12.13
N ASN A 500 13.02 0.56 -13.02
CA ASN A 500 11.77 1.24 -12.66
C ASN A 500 11.98 2.32 -11.59
N GLY A 501 13.00 3.15 -11.77
CA GLY A 501 13.38 4.19 -10.80
C GLY A 501 13.78 5.51 -11.42
N PHE A 502 14.17 6.44 -10.55
CA PHE A 502 14.85 7.68 -10.88
C PHE A 502 16.26 7.62 -10.29
N GLN A 503 17.18 8.38 -10.88
CA GLN A 503 18.54 8.54 -10.36
C GLN A 503 18.85 10.03 -10.25
N ASP A 504 19.30 10.47 -9.08
CA ASP A 504 19.87 11.80 -8.92
C ASP A 504 21.25 11.87 -9.59
N ILE A 505 21.34 12.69 -10.63
CA ILE A 505 22.58 12.97 -11.36
C ILE A 505 23.01 14.43 -11.20
N THR A 506 22.46 15.18 -10.24
CA THR A 506 22.69 16.61 -10.06
C THR A 506 24.19 16.94 -9.97
N GLN A 507 24.91 16.20 -9.13
CA GLN A 507 26.36 16.39 -8.96
C GLN A 507 27.14 16.07 -10.23
N PHE A 508 26.79 14.97 -10.91
CA PHE A 508 27.42 14.58 -12.17
C PHE A 508 27.24 15.65 -13.24
N VAL A 509 26.03 16.20 -13.37
CA VAL A 509 25.74 17.26 -14.36
C VAL A 509 26.43 18.57 -13.97
N LYS A 510 26.51 18.90 -12.68
CA LYS A 510 27.25 20.07 -12.16
C LYS A 510 28.72 19.99 -12.55
N GLU A 511 29.39 18.87 -12.25
CA GLU A 511 30.80 18.64 -12.57
C GLU A 511 31.07 18.57 -14.08
N LEU A 512 30.16 17.96 -14.85
CA LEU A 512 30.28 17.87 -16.30
C LEU A 512 30.18 19.24 -16.98
N LYS A 513 29.34 20.14 -16.47
CA LYS A 513 29.13 21.48 -17.03
C LYS A 513 30.13 22.52 -16.51
N LEU A 514 30.63 22.33 -15.31
CA LEU A 514 31.60 23.21 -14.66
C LEU A 514 32.59 22.36 -13.86
N GLN A 515 33.73 22.09 -14.48
CA GLN A 515 34.85 21.42 -13.84
C GLN A 515 35.80 22.48 -13.29
N VAL A 516 36.00 22.52 -11.97
CA VAL A 516 36.96 23.41 -11.34
C VAL A 516 38.28 22.69 -11.18
N ASP A 517 39.35 23.23 -11.76
CA ASP A 517 40.70 22.71 -11.58
C ASP A 517 41.38 23.35 -10.35
N TYR A 518 41.21 24.66 -10.16
CA TYR A 518 41.77 25.40 -9.02
C TYR A 518 41.07 26.75 -8.80
N GLY A 519 41.00 27.20 -7.54
CA GLY A 519 40.73 28.60 -7.18
C GLY A 519 39.30 29.11 -7.39
N TYR A 520 38.30 28.26 -7.64
CA TYR A 520 36.86 28.64 -7.69
C TYR A 520 36.02 27.80 -6.72
N TYR A 521 35.12 28.44 -5.98
CA TYR A 521 34.37 27.81 -4.89
C TYR A 521 32.85 27.87 -5.10
N GLU A 522 32.10 26.98 -4.42
CA GLU A 522 30.65 26.83 -4.63
C GLU A 522 29.83 28.09 -4.31
N ASP A 523 30.30 28.93 -3.40
CA ASP A 523 29.67 30.21 -3.06
C ASP A 523 30.01 31.34 -4.04
N GLY A 524 30.69 31.02 -5.15
CA GLY A 524 31.09 31.94 -6.21
C GLY A 524 32.41 32.65 -5.94
N TRP A 525 33.05 32.45 -4.79
CA TRP A 525 34.36 33.04 -4.54
C TRP A 525 35.42 32.47 -5.48
N MET A 526 36.35 33.34 -5.88
CA MET A 526 37.47 33.02 -6.74
C MET A 526 38.76 33.62 -6.17
N ASP A 527 39.84 32.84 -6.21
CA ASP A 527 41.18 33.24 -5.79
C ASP A 527 41.85 34.16 -6.82
N GLU A 528 43.00 34.75 -6.46
CA GLU A 528 43.83 35.56 -7.36
C GLU A 528 44.17 34.82 -8.66
N HIS A 529 44.34 33.51 -8.57
CA HIS A 529 44.55 32.62 -9.71
C HIS A 529 43.49 31.52 -9.67
N ALA A 530 42.75 31.35 -10.77
CA ALA A 530 41.76 30.29 -10.88
C ALA A 530 41.76 29.66 -12.27
N SER A 531 41.43 28.38 -12.32
CA SER A 531 41.39 27.57 -13.53
C SER A 531 40.16 26.68 -13.48
N LEU A 532 39.35 26.74 -14.53
CA LEU A 532 38.12 25.95 -14.64
C LEU A 532 37.77 25.70 -16.10
N THR A 533 36.97 24.66 -16.34
CA THR A 533 36.42 24.35 -17.65
C THR A 533 34.90 24.41 -17.57
N VAL A 534 34.29 25.21 -18.44
CA VAL A 534 32.85 25.49 -18.43
C VAL A 534 32.22 25.17 -19.78
N MET A 535 31.02 24.59 -19.77
CA MET A 535 30.24 24.31 -20.96
C MET A 535 29.46 25.55 -21.41
N ALA A 536 29.65 25.96 -22.67
CA ALA A 536 28.83 26.99 -23.30
C ALA A 536 27.38 26.52 -23.49
N GLY A 537 26.43 27.46 -23.50
CA GLY A 537 25.01 27.16 -23.69
C GLY A 537 24.63 26.97 -25.17
N GLU A 538 23.34 27.05 -25.47
CA GLU A 538 22.79 26.88 -26.82
C GLU A 538 23.25 27.99 -27.76
N THR A 539 23.38 29.22 -27.25
CA THR A 539 23.83 30.38 -28.03
C THR A 539 25.34 30.48 -28.14
N GLY A 540 26.09 29.60 -27.46
CA GLY A 540 27.56 29.66 -27.43
C GLY A 540 28.12 30.77 -26.52
N CYS A 541 27.28 31.38 -25.67
CA CYS A 541 27.68 32.50 -24.82
C CYS A 541 27.84 32.08 -23.36
N ILE A 542 28.93 32.52 -22.73
CA ILE A 542 29.18 32.38 -21.29
C ILE A 542 29.29 33.77 -20.69
N ASP A 543 28.28 34.17 -19.94
CA ASP A 543 28.25 35.46 -19.25
C ASP A 543 28.90 35.33 -17.87
N LEU A 544 29.82 36.27 -17.60
CA LEU A 544 30.54 36.40 -16.35
C LEU A 544 30.16 37.72 -15.70
N GLU A 545 29.58 37.64 -14.51
CA GLU A 545 29.41 38.77 -13.59
C GLU A 545 30.48 38.65 -12.50
N ILE A 546 31.46 39.55 -12.55
CA ILE A 546 32.60 39.55 -11.63
C ILE A 546 32.42 40.72 -10.66
N MET A 547 32.31 40.41 -9.38
CA MET A 547 32.14 41.37 -8.30
C MET A 547 33.39 41.44 -7.45
N TYR A 548 33.95 42.65 -7.31
CA TYR A 548 35.04 42.90 -6.37
C TYR A 548 34.47 43.55 -5.10
N PRO A 549 34.49 42.86 -3.94
CA PRO A 549 33.89 43.38 -2.70
C PRO A 549 34.79 44.38 -1.95
N GLY A 550 36.01 44.63 -2.42
CA GLY A 550 36.96 45.54 -1.79
C GLY A 550 36.85 47.01 -2.24
N VAL A 551 37.73 47.86 -1.70
CA VAL A 551 37.83 49.28 -2.10
C VAL A 551 38.73 49.39 -3.32
N MET A 552 38.22 50.00 -4.40
CA MET A 552 38.96 50.25 -5.64
C MET A 552 39.94 51.42 -5.45
N ASN A 553 41.22 51.20 -5.75
CA ASN A 553 42.30 52.18 -5.68
C ASN A 553 42.80 52.64 -7.07
N GLY A 554 42.33 52.00 -8.15
CA GLY A 554 42.68 52.30 -9.53
C GLY A 554 43.89 51.50 -10.01
N GLY A 555 43.76 50.87 -11.18
CA GLY A 555 44.79 49.99 -11.76
C GLY A 555 44.47 48.49 -11.65
N GLU A 556 43.35 48.14 -11.01
CA GLU A 556 42.82 46.78 -10.96
C GLU A 556 42.43 46.29 -12.36
N GLY A 557 42.88 45.09 -12.71
CA GLY A 557 42.64 44.45 -13.98
C GLY A 557 42.44 42.96 -13.82
N ILE A 558 41.53 42.41 -14.62
CA ILE A 558 41.23 40.99 -14.70
C ILE A 558 41.81 40.50 -16.01
N LYS A 559 42.66 39.48 -15.96
CA LYS A 559 43.16 38.82 -17.17
C LYS A 559 42.46 37.47 -17.29
N ILE A 560 41.69 37.32 -18.36
CA ILE A 560 40.96 36.09 -18.67
C ILE A 560 41.59 35.48 -19.91
N THR A 561 42.04 34.23 -19.83
CA THR A 561 42.56 33.48 -20.97
C THR A 561 41.59 32.36 -21.31
N MET A 562 41.20 32.28 -22.58
CA MET A 562 40.36 31.21 -23.12
C MET A 562 41.26 30.20 -23.83
N ASP A 563 41.27 28.95 -23.37
CA ASP A 563 42.12 27.88 -23.86
C ASP A 563 43.61 28.32 -24.00
N GLN A 564 44.14 28.37 -25.22
CA GLN A 564 45.50 28.82 -25.54
C GLN A 564 45.52 30.14 -26.34
N GLU A 565 44.42 30.90 -26.32
CA GLU A 565 44.32 32.18 -27.02
C GLU A 565 45.05 33.33 -26.29
N GLU A 566 45.15 34.48 -26.96
CA GLU A 566 45.71 35.68 -26.34
C GLU A 566 44.84 36.16 -25.16
N PRO A 567 45.43 36.42 -23.97
CA PRO A 567 44.67 36.82 -22.79
C PRO A 567 43.96 38.16 -22.98
N ARG A 568 42.68 38.21 -22.63
CA ARG A 568 41.88 39.44 -22.62
C ARG A 568 42.04 40.14 -21.28
N VAL A 569 42.54 41.38 -21.29
CA VAL A 569 42.68 42.20 -20.07
C VAL A 569 41.51 43.17 -19.95
N ILE A 570 40.72 43.01 -18.89
CA ILE A 570 39.54 43.82 -18.61
C ILE A 570 39.86 44.75 -17.44
N PRO A 571 39.87 46.09 -17.65
CA PRO A 571 40.08 47.04 -16.56
C PRO A 571 38.84 47.09 -15.65
N VAL A 572 39.04 46.96 -14.34
CA VAL A 572 37.95 47.04 -13.36
C VAL A 572 37.63 48.51 -13.10
N ARG A 573 36.50 48.99 -13.63
CA ARG A 573 36.06 50.40 -13.52
C ARG A 573 34.87 50.59 -12.57
N SER A 574 34.29 49.49 -12.11
CA SER A 574 33.12 49.44 -11.22
C SER A 574 33.20 48.19 -10.35
N THR A 575 32.51 48.21 -9.21
CA THR A 575 32.43 47.09 -8.27
C THR A 575 31.91 45.80 -8.91
N VAL A 576 31.06 45.92 -9.93
CA VAL A 576 30.54 44.82 -10.75
C VAL A 576 31.02 45.01 -12.19
N VAL A 577 31.60 43.97 -12.79
CA VAL A 577 32.06 43.94 -14.17
C VAL A 577 31.38 42.78 -14.88
N ASN A 578 30.64 43.09 -15.95
CA ASN A 578 29.99 42.09 -16.78
C ASN A 578 30.77 41.91 -18.08
N THR A 579 31.06 40.66 -18.43
CA THR A 579 31.72 40.30 -19.68
C THR A 579 31.14 39.00 -20.23
N THR A 580 31.22 38.79 -21.54
CA THR A 580 30.72 37.60 -22.21
C THR A 580 31.85 36.95 -23.00
N ILE A 581 31.96 35.63 -22.87
CA ILE A 581 32.86 34.79 -23.65
C ILE A 581 32.04 34.08 -24.72
N GLU A 582 32.49 34.18 -25.97
CA GLU A 582 31.86 33.55 -27.13
C GLU A 582 32.62 32.27 -27.48
N ALA A 583 31.89 31.18 -27.66
CA ALA A 583 32.36 29.86 -28.05
C ALA A 583 31.33 29.17 -28.96
N GLU A 584 31.65 27.99 -29.49
CA GLU A 584 30.64 27.21 -30.22
C GLU A 584 29.58 26.66 -29.25
N PRO A 585 28.31 26.51 -29.69
CA PRO A 585 27.26 25.92 -28.87
C PRO A 585 27.68 24.58 -28.24
N TRP A 586 27.47 24.46 -26.92
CA TRP A 586 27.83 23.26 -26.13
C TRP A 586 29.31 22.91 -26.05
N GLN A 587 30.20 23.80 -26.48
CA GLN A 587 31.64 23.59 -26.38
C GLN A 587 32.11 23.67 -24.92
N MET A 588 33.02 22.78 -24.53
CA MET A 588 33.77 22.92 -23.28
C MET A 588 34.92 23.89 -23.50
N VAL A 589 34.96 24.94 -22.68
CA VAL A 589 35.93 26.03 -22.79
C VAL A 589 36.76 26.08 -21.51
N HIS A 590 38.08 25.99 -21.63
CA HIS A 590 38.97 26.14 -20.50
C HIS A 590 39.25 27.63 -20.25
N LEU A 591 39.06 28.09 -19.02
CA LEU A 591 39.22 29.47 -18.62
C LEU A 591 40.23 29.57 -17.48
N THR A 592 41.22 30.45 -17.66
CA THR A 592 42.11 30.86 -16.58
C THR A 592 41.88 32.32 -16.23
N PHE A 593 41.84 32.60 -14.94
CA PHE A 593 41.63 33.93 -14.38
C PHE A 593 42.87 34.32 -13.59
N ASP A 594 43.47 35.46 -13.94
CA ASP A 594 44.52 36.10 -13.15
C ASP A 594 44.05 37.50 -12.73
N TYR A 595 43.90 37.70 -11.43
CA TYR A 595 43.59 38.98 -10.82
C TYR A 595 44.87 39.64 -10.30
N ASN A 596 45.05 40.94 -10.59
CA ASN A 596 46.15 41.71 -10.00
C ASN A 596 45.77 42.37 -8.65
N PHE A 597 44.65 41.96 -8.07
CA PHE A 597 44.08 42.46 -6.83
C PHE A 597 43.51 41.32 -5.99
N TYR A 598 43.31 41.58 -4.70
CA TYR A 598 42.74 40.62 -3.75
C TYR A 598 41.90 41.34 -2.68
N MET A 599 41.06 40.60 -1.94
CA MET A 599 40.27 41.14 -0.84
C MET A 599 41.17 41.43 0.38
N PRO A 600 41.38 42.70 0.76
CA PRO A 600 42.21 43.03 1.91
C PRO A 600 41.47 42.64 3.21
N ASN A 601 42.18 41.94 4.11
CA ASN A 601 41.65 41.47 5.40
C ASN A 601 40.55 40.38 5.30
N ALA A 602 40.60 39.53 4.27
CA ALA A 602 39.81 38.30 4.28
C ALA A 602 40.09 37.50 5.58
N GLN A 603 39.04 37.12 6.32
CA GLN A 603 39.17 36.33 7.55
C GLN A 603 39.40 34.84 7.28
N GLU A 604 39.30 34.44 6.01
CA GLU A 604 39.36 33.07 5.54
C GLU A 604 40.27 33.03 4.30
N GLN A 605 41.08 31.98 4.18
CA GLN A 605 41.85 31.64 2.99
C GLN A 605 41.62 30.15 2.72
N ARG A 606 41.25 29.81 1.48
CA ARG A 606 40.81 28.47 1.10
C ARG A 606 41.82 27.72 0.24
N GLY A 607 42.54 28.44 -0.63
CA GLY A 607 43.62 27.92 -1.46
C GLY A 607 45.00 28.44 -1.03
N ASP A 608 46.00 28.21 -1.88
CA ASP A 608 47.34 28.76 -1.67
C ASP A 608 47.37 30.27 -1.98
N ASP A 609 46.51 30.70 -2.91
CA ASP A 609 46.31 32.10 -3.30
C ASP A 609 45.24 32.79 -2.44
N ARG A 610 45.19 34.13 -2.48
CA ARG A 610 44.23 34.92 -1.70
C ARG A 610 42.91 35.05 -2.45
N LEU A 611 41.81 35.13 -1.70
CA LEU A 611 40.49 35.43 -2.25
C LEU A 611 40.48 36.79 -2.95
N ALA A 612 40.03 36.84 -4.20
CA ALA A 612 40.06 38.04 -5.02
C ALA A 612 38.68 38.60 -5.35
N ALA A 613 37.78 37.78 -5.89
CA ALA A 613 36.49 38.23 -6.41
C ALA A 613 35.39 37.19 -6.20
N ILE A 614 34.14 37.63 -6.36
CA ILE A 614 32.98 36.74 -6.47
C ILE A 614 32.57 36.71 -7.94
N VAL A 615 32.52 35.53 -8.55
CA VAL A 615 32.21 35.34 -9.96
C VAL A 615 30.96 34.49 -10.11
N HIS A 616 29.94 35.07 -10.74
CA HIS A 616 28.75 34.37 -11.18
C HIS A 616 28.83 34.09 -12.68
N MET A 617 28.66 32.81 -13.03
CA MET A 617 28.71 32.35 -14.41
C MET A 617 27.32 31.92 -14.86
N THR A 618 26.93 32.33 -16.05
CA THR A 618 25.69 31.87 -16.71
C THR A 618 26.01 31.45 -18.13
N ALA A 619 25.64 30.22 -18.50
CA ALA A 619 25.77 29.73 -19.87
C ALA A 619 24.41 29.85 -20.58
N ARG A 620 24.39 30.45 -21.78
CA ARG A 620 23.18 30.65 -22.60
C ARG A 620 23.33 30.08 -24.00
#